data_AF-A0A971U5M2-F1
#
_entry.id   AF-A0A971U5M2-F1
#
_cell.length_a   1.000
_cell.length_b   1.000
_cell.length_c   1.000
_cell.angle_alpha   90.00
_cell.angle_beta   90.00
_cell.angle_gamma   90.00
#
_symmetry.space_group_name_H-M   'P 1'
#
loop_
_entity.id
_entity.type
_entity.pdbx_description
1 polymer ?
#
loop_
_entity_poly.entity_id
_entity_poly.type
_entity_poly.pdbx_seq_one_letter_code
_entity_poly.pdbx_strand_id
1 'polypeptide(L)'
;SDLILLKGDVNYRRLLEDRDWPPTTDLAEVTRYMPAPFVTLRTLKAELVVGLAPGLAESLAAEDPDWLVNGERGVIHYVPIG
;
A
#
# COMPACT_ATOMS: atom_id res chain seq x y z
N SER A 1 20.61 -5.68 -5.03
CA SER A 1 19.52 -6.17 -5.90
C SER A 1 19.12 -5.04 -6.81
N ASP A 2 18.80 -5.33 -8.06
CA ASP A 2 18.34 -4.30 -9.01
C ASP A 2 16.87 -3.93 -8.79
N LEU A 3 16.08 -4.84 -8.23
CA LEU A 3 14.69 -4.65 -7.84
C LEU A 3 14.30 -5.59 -6.69
N ILE A 4 13.51 -5.10 -5.72
CA ILE A 4 12.96 -5.91 -4.63
C ILE A 4 11.46 -6.15 -4.87
N LEU A 5 10.99 -7.40 -4.76
CA LEU A 5 9.58 -7.75 -4.87
C LEU A 5 9.02 -8.13 -3.49
N LEU A 6 8.09 -7.32 -2.98
CA LEU A 6 7.38 -7.53 -1.73
C LEU A 6 5.98 -8.07 -2.01
N LYS A 7 5.72 -9.33 -1.68
CA LYS A 7 4.45 -9.99 -1.98
C LYS A 7 3.58 -10.14 -0.73
N GLY A 8 2.32 -9.77 -0.85
CA GLY A 8 1.26 -10.06 0.11
C GLY A 8 1.12 -9.03 1.23
N ASP A 9 0.03 -9.17 1.98
CA ASP A 9 -0.42 -8.21 3.00
C ASP A 9 0.59 -8.05 4.15
N VAL A 10 1.18 -9.15 4.65
CA VAL A 10 2.16 -9.10 5.75
C VAL A 10 3.40 -8.27 5.40
N ASN A 11 3.93 -8.41 4.19
CA ASN A 11 5.10 -7.62 3.77
C ASN A 11 4.74 -6.14 3.62
N TYR A 12 3.54 -5.83 3.14
CA TYR A 12 3.07 -4.46 3.01
C TYR A 12 2.86 -3.77 4.36
N ARG A 13 2.26 -4.48 5.33
CA ARG A 13 2.09 -3.97 6.69
C ARG A 13 3.43 -3.73 7.38
N ARG A 14 4.40 -4.64 7.22
CA ARG A 14 5.77 -4.44 7.72
C ARG A 14 6.46 -3.24 7.09
N LEU A 15 6.30 -3.04 5.78
CA LEU A 15 6.85 -1.90 5.05
C LEU A 15 6.32 -0.55 5.58
N LEU A 16 5.06 -0.52 6.00
CA LEU A 16 4.38 0.67 6.53
C LEU A 16 4.38 0.74 8.06
N GLU A 17 5.14 -0.15 8.70
CA GLU A 17 5.22 -0.31 10.15
C GLU A 17 3.85 -0.49 10.85
N ASP A 18 2.86 -0.98 10.10
CA ASP A 18 1.49 -1.20 10.55
C ASP A 18 0.85 0.02 11.22
N ARG A 19 1.24 1.24 10.79
CA ARG A 19 0.72 2.50 11.33
C ARG A 19 -0.54 2.95 10.60
N ASP A 20 -1.40 3.68 11.30
CA ASP A 20 -2.59 4.31 10.73
C ASP A 20 -2.18 5.53 9.86
N TRP A 21 -1.91 5.26 8.58
CA TRP A 21 -1.56 6.27 7.58
C TRP A 21 -2.81 6.78 6.86
N PRO A 22 -2.89 8.09 6.57
CA PRO A 22 -3.85 8.59 5.59
C PRO A 22 -3.75 7.81 4.26
N PRO A 23 -4.87 7.43 3.62
CA PRO A 23 -4.84 6.68 2.37
C PRO A 23 -4.08 7.37 1.22
N THR A 24 -3.93 8.68 1.31
CA THR A 24 -3.22 9.54 0.36
C THR A 24 -1.73 9.71 0.67
N THR A 25 -1.23 9.11 1.75
CA THR A 25 0.19 9.19 2.11
C THR A 25 1.07 8.69 0.97
N ASP A 26 2.14 9.43 0.66
CA ASP A 26 3.10 9.04 -0.37
C ASP A 26 3.97 7.87 0.14
N LEU A 27 3.87 6.73 -0.54
CA LEU A 27 4.66 5.55 -0.20
C LEU A 27 6.17 5.82 -0.34
N ALA A 28 6.59 6.63 -1.32
CA ALA A 28 8.01 6.92 -1.54
C ALA A 28 8.61 7.67 -0.36
N GLU A 29 7.87 8.62 0.23
CA GLU A 29 8.29 9.36 1.42
C GLU A 29 8.45 8.45 2.64
N VAL A 30 7.51 7.53 2.86
CA VAL A 30 7.53 6.59 3.99
C VAL A 30 8.67 5.56 3.85
N THR A 31 9.03 5.20 2.62
CA THR A 31 9.97 4.11 2.33
C THR A 31 11.34 4.57 1.85
N ARG A 32 11.72 5.83 2.12
CA ARG A 32 13.05 6.38 1.79
C ARG A 32 14.24 5.58 2.33
N TYR A 33 14.00 4.72 3.34
CA TYR A 33 15.02 3.84 3.90
C TYR A 33 15.32 2.60 3.06
N MET A 34 14.54 2.34 2.00
CA MET A 34 14.69 1.15 1.18
C MET A 34 16.02 1.17 0.40
N PRO A 35 16.77 0.05 0.35
CA PRO A 35 18.13 0.03 -0.21
C PRO A 35 18.18 -0.20 -1.73
N ALA A 36 17.06 -0.55 -2.36
CA ALA A 36 16.90 -0.68 -3.81
C ALA A 36 15.47 -0.27 -4.22
N PRO A 37 15.23 0.04 -5.51
CA PRO A 37 13.86 0.16 -6.03
C PRO A 37 13.04 -1.08 -5.68
N PHE A 38 11.75 -0.91 -5.45
CA PHE A 38 10.90 -2.03 -5.06
C PHE A 38 9.50 -1.97 -5.65
N VAL A 39 8.88 -3.15 -5.74
CA VAL A 39 7.47 -3.31 -6.08
C VAL A 39 6.76 -4.03 -4.95
N THR A 40 5.60 -3.51 -4.53
CA THR A 40 4.68 -4.24 -3.64
C THR A 40 3.52 -4.80 -4.44
N LEU A 41 3.24 -6.09 -4.29
CA LEU A 41 2.09 -6.77 -4.86
C LEU A 41 1.18 -7.22 -3.72
N ARG A 42 0.04 -6.57 -3.53
CA ARG A 42 -0.84 -6.84 -2.38
C ARG A 42 -2.30 -6.98 -2.79
N THR A 43 -2.95 -8.00 -2.23
CA THR A 43 -4.41 -8.05 -2.08
C THR A 43 -4.79 -7.43 -0.74
N LEU A 44 -5.83 -6.58 -0.71
CA LEU A 44 -6.26 -5.85 0.48
C LEU A 44 -6.96 -6.79 1.47
N LYS A 45 -6.33 -7.03 2.61
CA LYS A 45 -6.83 -7.92 3.68
C LYS A 45 -6.66 -7.31 5.08
N ALA A 46 -6.46 -5.99 5.14
CA ALA A 46 -6.21 -5.24 6.36
C ALA A 46 -6.57 -3.77 6.15
N GLU A 47 -6.93 -3.07 7.23
CA GLU A 47 -7.44 -1.69 7.29
C GLU A 47 -6.38 -0.60 7.01
N LEU A 48 -5.44 -0.89 6.11
CA LEU A 48 -4.27 -0.06 5.87
C LEU A 48 -4.01 0.00 4.37
N VAL A 49 -3.85 1.18 3.79
CA VAL A 49 -3.45 1.41 2.39
C VAL A 49 -2.90 2.82 2.28
N VAL A 50 -1.99 3.05 1.34
CA VAL A 50 -1.44 4.38 1.05
C VAL A 50 -1.36 4.62 -0.47
N GLY A 51 -0.98 5.80 -0.91
CA GLY A 51 -0.77 6.12 -2.33
C GLY A 51 -2.05 6.21 -3.16
N LEU A 52 -3.23 6.30 -2.53
CA LEU A 52 -4.49 6.49 -3.25
C LEU A 52 -4.69 7.96 -3.63
N ALA A 53 -5.43 8.18 -4.72
CA ALA A 53 -5.89 9.51 -5.07
C ALA A 53 -6.85 10.05 -3.99
N PRO A 54 -6.86 11.37 -3.71
CA PRO A 54 -7.82 11.97 -2.80
C PRO A 54 -9.27 11.65 -3.20
N GLY A 55 -10.10 11.24 -2.24
CA GLY A 55 -11.50 10.89 -2.48
C GLY A 55 -11.74 9.43 -2.91
N LEU A 56 -10.71 8.69 -3.34
CA LEU A 56 -10.89 7.31 -3.79
C LEU A 56 -11.26 6.38 -2.63
N ALA A 57 -10.57 6.50 -1.49
CA ALA A 57 -10.85 5.67 -0.31
C ALA A 57 -12.28 5.87 0.19
N GLU A 58 -12.75 7.11 0.22
CA GLU A 58 -14.10 7.50 0.62
C GLU A 58 -15.14 6.96 -0.37
N SER A 59 -14.87 7.04 -1.67
CA SER A 59 -15.76 6.49 -2.70
C SER A 59 -15.91 4.97 -2.59
N LEU A 60 -14.80 4.25 -2.33
CA LEU A 60 -14.81 2.80 -2.15
C LEU A 60 -15.52 2.40 -0.86
N ALA A 61 -15.30 3.14 0.24
CA ALA A 61 -15.98 2.92 1.51
C ALA A 61 -17.50 3.14 1.42
N ALA A 62 -17.94 4.07 0.56
CA ALA A 62 -19.37 4.30 0.32
C ALA A 62 -20.02 3.19 -0.51
N GLU A 63 -19.26 2.53 -1.39
CA GLU A 63 -19.73 1.39 -2.21
C GLU A 63 -19.73 0.08 -1.41
N ASP A 64 -18.66 -0.16 -0.65
CA ASP A 64 -18.40 -1.41 0.06
C ASP A 64 -17.66 -1.11 1.37
N PRO A 65 -18.32 -1.17 2.54
CA PRO A 65 -17.68 -0.91 3.83
C PRO A 65 -16.49 -1.83 4.15
N ASP A 66 -16.44 -3.04 3.57
CA ASP A 66 -15.42 -4.06 3.85
C ASP A 66 -14.28 -4.08 2.80
N TRP A 67 -14.22 -3.06 1.91
CA TRP A 67 -13.35 -3.04 0.74
C TRP A 67 -11.85 -3.22 1.01
N LEU A 68 -11.38 -2.89 2.22
CA LEU A 68 -9.99 -3.02 2.65
C LEU A 68 -9.63 -4.43 3.17
N VAL A 69 -10.63 -5.22 3.55
CA VAL A 69 -10.43 -6.46 4.31
C VAL A 69 -11.02 -7.69 3.63
N ASN A 70 -11.93 -7.53 2.66
CA ASN A 70 -12.61 -8.63 1.99
C ASN A 70 -11.76 -9.38 0.94
N GLY A 71 -10.60 -8.85 0.56
CA GLY A 71 -9.69 -9.51 -0.38
C GLY A 71 -10.04 -9.38 -1.86
N GLU A 72 -11.04 -8.56 -2.22
CA GLU A 72 -11.49 -8.42 -3.61
C GLU A 72 -10.63 -7.46 -4.44
N ARG A 73 -9.94 -6.54 -3.77
CA ARG A 73 -9.13 -5.49 -4.38
C ARG A 73 -7.65 -5.72 -4.12
N GLY A 74 -6.81 -5.16 -4.98
CA GLY A 74 -5.36 -5.24 -4.85
C GLY A 74 -4.66 -3.99 -5.37
N VAL A 75 -3.45 -3.77 -4.86
CA VAL A 75 -2.59 -2.66 -5.24
C VAL A 75 -1.24 -3.18 -5.71
N ILE A 76 -0.71 -2.50 -6.73
CA ILE A 76 0.66 -2.66 -7.20
C ILE A 76 1.31 -1.29 -7.12
N HIS A 77 2.32 -1.16 -6.25
CA HIS A 77 3.13 0.06 -6.17
C HIS A 77 4.52 -0.25 -6.66
N TYR A 78 5.04 0.61 -7.53
CA TYR A 78 6.46 0.66 -7.87
C TYR A 78 7.03 1.94 -7.30
N VAL A 79 8.12 1.82 -6.54
CA VAL A 79 8.83 2.96 -5.96
C VAL A 79 10.29 2.92 -6.43
N PRO A 80 10.73 3.93 -7.21
CA PRO A 80 12.13 4.08 -7.56
C PRO A 80 12.95 4.57 -6.36
N ILE A 81 14.26 4.35 -6.36
CA ILE A 81 15.17 5.12 -5.52
C ILE A 81 15.49 6.44 -6.25
N GLY A 82 15.33 7.54 -5.53
CA GLY A 82 15.79 8.87 -5.95
C GLY A 82 17.28 9.05 -5.72
#